data_AF-A0A6L7ETC1-F1
#
_entry.id   AF-A0A6L7ETC1-F1
#
_cell.length_a   1.000
_cell.length_b   1.000
_cell.length_c   1.000
_cell.angle_alpha   90.00
_cell.angle_beta   90.00
_cell.angle_gamma   90.00
#
_symmetry.space_group_name_H-M   'P 1'
#
loop_
_entity.id
_entity.type
_entity.pdbx_description
1 polymer ?
#
loop_
_entity_poly.entity_id
_entity_poly.type
_entity_poly.pdbx_seq_one_letter_code
_entity_poly.pdbx_strand_id
1 'polypeptide(L)'
;MTTSSTPGPAPTRSTPGAGNDQVRCGEGTDTINVQDGQVDEVDCGDGQDTVTADRVDVVKNCETVNLPPLPAPAPPAAPETSQVVGLEYVKRGAKASCVFVSPTAGAGFQCRLDNRSWRVCSSPFEVNTRKLSLGKHEVYVRAAVVGNVDATPSTFAFRVQKPTKRR
;
A
#
# COMPACT_ATOMS: atom_id res chain seq x y z
N MET A 1 -37.00 -7.65 -2.14
CA MET A 1 -38.49 -7.57 -2.14
C MET A 1 -38.84 -6.23 -2.77
N THR A 2 -39.77 -6.13 -3.72
CA THR A 2 -40.05 -4.85 -4.40
C THR A 2 -40.60 -3.82 -3.41
N THR A 3 -39.80 -2.80 -3.09
CA THR A 3 -40.23 -1.63 -2.30
C THR A 3 -40.79 -0.58 -3.25
N SER A 4 -42.08 -0.67 -3.55
CA SER A 4 -42.80 0.35 -4.31
C SER A 4 -43.28 1.45 -3.36
N SER A 5 -42.50 2.53 -3.21
CA SER A 5 -42.96 3.77 -2.60
C SER A 5 -44.05 4.36 -3.50
N THR A 6 -45.25 4.59 -2.98
CA THR A 6 -46.41 5.04 -3.75
C THR A 6 -46.18 6.48 -4.24
N PRO A 7 -46.42 6.82 -5.52
CA PRO A 7 -46.10 8.13 -6.09
C PRO A 7 -47.06 9.19 -5.54
N GLY A 8 -46.54 10.07 -4.70
CA GLY A 8 -47.20 11.30 -4.28
C GLY A 8 -46.26 12.48 -4.51
N PRO A 9 -46.76 13.71 -4.72
CA PRO A 9 -45.96 14.89 -5.09
C PRO A 9 -45.07 15.43 -3.94
N ALA A 10 -44.83 14.64 -2.91
CA ALA A 10 -44.06 15.02 -1.73
C ALA A 10 -42.69 14.33 -1.79
N PRO A 11 -41.60 15.01 -1.39
CA PRO A 11 -40.28 14.41 -1.35
C PRO A 11 -40.28 13.17 -0.44
N THR A 12 -39.92 12.02 -0.99
CA THR A 12 -39.88 10.77 -0.24
C THR A 12 -38.46 10.32 0.06
N ARG A 13 -38.27 9.63 1.19
CA ARG A 13 -37.01 9.00 1.55
C ARG A 13 -37.18 7.49 1.50
N SER A 14 -36.43 6.83 0.63
CA SER A 14 -36.46 5.38 0.47
C SER A 14 -35.15 4.78 0.97
N THR A 15 -35.24 3.79 1.85
CA THR A 15 -34.10 3.00 2.34
C THR A 15 -34.53 1.54 2.28
N PRO A 16 -34.25 0.83 1.17
CA PRO A 16 -34.55 -0.59 1.03
C PRO A 16 -33.93 -1.44 2.15
N GLY A 17 -34.44 -2.66 2.29
CA GLY A 17 -34.02 -3.58 3.33
C GLY A 17 -32.70 -4.24 2.98
N ALA A 18 -32.29 -5.26 3.74
CA ALA A 18 -31.12 -6.05 3.37
C ALA A 18 -31.45 -7.00 2.20
N GLY A 19 -30.60 -7.03 1.17
CA GLY A 19 -30.72 -7.92 0.01
C GLY A 19 -30.96 -7.17 -1.30
N ASN A 20 -30.68 -7.82 -2.44
CA ASN A 20 -30.89 -7.23 -3.76
C ASN A 20 -32.33 -6.72 -3.95
N ASP A 21 -32.48 -5.40 -3.99
CA ASP A 21 -33.74 -4.72 -4.09
C ASP A 21 -33.89 -3.97 -5.43
N GLN A 22 -35.14 -3.82 -5.85
CA GLN A 22 -35.52 -3.09 -7.07
C GLN A 22 -36.33 -1.89 -6.62
N VAL A 23 -35.75 -0.70 -6.73
CA VAL A 23 -36.32 0.57 -6.28
C VAL A 23 -36.78 1.37 -7.50
N ARG A 24 -38.05 1.77 -7.52
CA ARG A 24 -38.60 2.69 -8.52
C ARG A 24 -39.14 3.92 -7.84
N CYS A 25 -38.59 5.08 -8.19
CA CYS A 25 -39.03 6.37 -7.67
C CYS A 25 -40.04 6.99 -8.66
N GLY A 26 -40.98 7.77 -8.11
CA GLY A 26 -42.07 8.40 -8.86
C GLY A 26 -41.70 9.82 -9.29
N GLU A 27 -42.70 10.64 -9.60
CA GLU A 27 -42.48 12.07 -9.85
C GLU A 27 -42.15 12.80 -8.53
N GLY A 28 -41.04 13.54 -8.44
CA GLY A 28 -40.73 14.28 -7.21
C GLY A 28 -39.27 14.70 -7.02
N THR A 29 -38.91 15.00 -5.77
CA THR A 29 -37.51 15.15 -5.35
C THR A 29 -37.26 14.10 -4.28
N ASP A 30 -36.78 12.94 -4.69
CA ASP A 30 -36.64 11.79 -3.81
C ASP A 30 -35.19 11.60 -3.33
N THR A 31 -35.03 11.11 -2.10
CA THR A 31 -33.73 10.72 -1.54
C THR A 31 -33.67 9.22 -1.30
N ILE A 32 -32.80 8.52 -2.00
CA ILE A 32 -32.65 7.06 -1.92
C ILE A 32 -31.29 6.71 -1.31
N ASN A 33 -31.26 5.70 -0.44
CA ASN A 33 -30.03 5.17 0.13
C ASN A 33 -29.95 3.65 -0.03
N VAL A 34 -29.06 3.16 -0.89
CA VAL A 34 -28.84 1.74 -1.24
C VAL A 34 -27.46 1.24 -0.79
N GLN A 35 -26.90 1.81 0.28
CA GLN A 35 -25.57 1.45 0.79
C GLN A 35 -25.51 0.16 1.62
N ASP A 36 -26.35 -0.85 1.34
CA ASP A 36 -26.44 -2.06 2.17
C ASP A 36 -25.31 -3.09 1.90
N GLY A 37 -24.49 -2.85 0.87
CA GLY A 37 -23.37 -3.71 0.46
C GLY A 37 -23.75 -4.81 -0.51
N GLN A 38 -24.99 -4.83 -1.02
CA GLN A 38 -25.50 -5.78 -2.01
C GLN A 38 -25.86 -5.08 -3.32
N VAL A 39 -26.13 -5.86 -4.36
CA VAL A 39 -26.45 -5.30 -5.68
C VAL A 39 -27.91 -4.87 -5.71
N ASP A 40 -28.17 -3.57 -5.63
CA ASP A 40 -29.50 -3.00 -5.83
C ASP A 40 -29.67 -2.41 -7.23
N GLU A 41 -30.91 -2.39 -7.74
CA GLU A 41 -31.26 -1.68 -8.97
C GLU A 41 -32.22 -0.52 -8.64
N VAL A 42 -31.78 0.71 -8.90
CA VAL A 42 -32.57 1.92 -8.66
C VAL A 42 -32.92 2.58 -9.98
N ASP A 43 -34.19 2.85 -10.21
CA ASP A 43 -34.70 3.68 -11.30
C ASP A 43 -35.35 4.92 -10.67
N CYS A 44 -34.75 6.10 -10.88
CA CYS A 44 -35.22 7.33 -10.24
C CYS A 44 -36.45 7.96 -10.92
N GLY A 45 -36.75 7.64 -12.18
CA GLY A 45 -37.90 8.23 -12.86
C GLY A 45 -37.69 9.72 -13.21
N ASP A 46 -38.76 10.50 -13.17
CA ASP A 46 -38.75 11.93 -13.55
C ASP A 46 -38.74 12.81 -12.29
N GLY A 47 -37.76 13.70 -12.15
CA GLY A 47 -37.69 14.47 -10.91
C GLY A 47 -36.37 15.19 -10.68
N GLN A 48 -36.11 15.56 -9.44
CA GLN A 48 -34.76 15.89 -8.99
C GLN A 48 -34.37 14.88 -7.91
N ASP A 49 -33.79 13.77 -8.32
CA ASP A 49 -33.60 12.63 -7.43
C ASP A 49 -32.15 12.49 -6.99
N THR A 50 -31.97 12.15 -5.71
CA THR A 50 -30.68 11.97 -5.06
C THR A 50 -30.54 10.55 -4.56
N VAL A 51 -29.69 9.76 -5.20
CA VAL A 51 -29.35 8.41 -4.77
C VAL A 51 -27.98 8.41 -4.10
N THR A 52 -27.91 7.86 -2.91
CA THR A 52 -26.66 7.46 -2.29
C THR A 52 -26.52 5.96 -2.45
N ALA A 53 -25.55 5.55 -3.27
CA ALA A 53 -25.35 4.16 -3.66
C ALA A 53 -23.93 3.71 -3.34
N ASP A 54 -23.72 2.42 -3.21
CA ASP A 54 -22.40 1.83 -3.21
C ASP A 54 -21.93 1.55 -4.65
N ARG A 55 -20.78 0.87 -4.82
CA ARG A 55 -20.24 0.60 -6.17
C ARG A 55 -20.79 -0.67 -6.81
N VAL A 56 -21.54 -1.48 -6.06
CA VAL A 56 -22.14 -2.71 -6.58
C VAL A 56 -23.57 -2.46 -7.07
N ASP A 57 -24.17 -1.34 -6.70
CA ASP A 57 -25.48 -0.90 -7.17
C ASP A 57 -25.53 -0.46 -8.64
N VAL A 58 -26.69 -0.67 -9.24
CA VAL A 58 -27.06 -0.23 -10.59
C VAL A 58 -28.12 0.86 -10.48
N VAL A 59 -27.72 2.11 -10.69
CA VAL A 59 -28.63 3.26 -10.68
C VAL A 59 -28.91 3.74 -12.12
N LYS A 60 -30.18 4.04 -12.43
CA LYS A 60 -30.66 4.48 -13.75
C LYS A 60 -31.58 5.69 -13.60
N ASN A 61 -31.51 6.59 -14.59
CA ASN A 61 -32.37 7.78 -14.69
C ASN A 61 -32.32 8.72 -13.47
N CYS A 62 -31.21 8.76 -12.73
CA CYS A 62 -31.05 9.61 -11.54
C CYS A 62 -30.19 10.84 -11.85
N GLU A 63 -30.63 12.02 -11.45
CA GLU A 63 -29.89 13.28 -11.65
C GLU A 63 -28.69 13.39 -10.72
N THR A 64 -28.82 12.99 -9.45
CA THR A 64 -27.76 13.07 -8.45
C THR A 64 -27.43 11.69 -7.90
N VAL A 65 -26.23 11.19 -8.16
CA VAL A 65 -25.72 9.92 -7.61
C VAL A 65 -24.48 10.17 -6.76
N ASN A 66 -24.60 9.93 -5.47
CA ASN A 66 -23.51 10.01 -4.50
C ASN A 66 -22.95 8.60 -4.24
N LEU A 67 -21.84 8.29 -4.91
CA LEU A 67 -21.07 7.07 -4.68
C LEU A 67 -19.99 7.33 -3.62
N PRO A 68 -19.62 6.32 -2.81
CA PRO A 68 -18.49 6.46 -1.91
C PRO A 68 -17.21 6.81 -2.70
N PRO A 69 -16.34 7.68 -2.16
CA PRO A 69 -15.10 8.06 -2.84
C PRO A 69 -14.23 6.84 -3.12
N LEU A 70 -13.59 6.81 -4.30
CA LEU A 70 -12.62 5.75 -4.65
C LEU A 70 -11.58 5.63 -3.53
N PRO A 71 -11.25 4.40 -3.08
CA PRO A 71 -10.10 4.25 -2.20
C PRO A 71 -8.92 4.91 -2.92
N ALA A 72 -8.26 5.82 -2.21
CA ALA A 72 -7.13 6.53 -2.79
C ALA A 72 -6.13 5.50 -3.32
N PRO A 73 -5.56 5.71 -4.52
CA PRO A 73 -4.49 4.85 -4.99
C PRO A 73 -3.41 4.80 -3.90
N ALA A 74 -2.96 3.59 -3.57
CA ALA A 74 -1.87 3.42 -2.61
C ALA A 74 -0.69 4.33 -3.01
N PRO A 75 0.05 4.91 -2.05
CA PRO A 75 1.20 5.74 -2.37
C PRO A 75 2.14 4.97 -3.32
N PRO A 76 2.76 5.66 -4.30
CA PRO A 76 3.67 5.01 -5.24
C PRO A 76 4.69 4.22 -4.43
N ALA A 77 4.81 2.92 -4.73
CA ALA A 77 5.70 2.03 -4.00
C ALA A 77 7.10 2.68 -3.96
N ALA A 78 7.51 3.14 -2.78
CA ALA A 78 8.89 3.49 -2.55
C ALA A 78 9.73 2.28 -2.98
N PRO A 79 10.92 2.49 -3.56
CA PRO A 79 11.70 1.36 -4.03
C PRO A 79 12.04 0.48 -2.84
N GLU A 80 11.50 -0.74 -2.77
CA GLU A 80 11.76 -1.61 -1.64
C GLU A 80 13.16 -2.23 -1.77
N THR A 81 13.86 -2.35 -0.65
CA THR A 81 15.10 -3.13 -0.59
C THR A 81 14.80 -4.49 0.03
N SER A 82 14.95 -5.57 -0.75
CA SER A 82 14.58 -6.93 -0.32
C SER A 82 15.80 -7.83 -0.18
N GLN A 83 15.71 -8.79 0.75
CA GLN A 83 16.63 -9.93 0.89
C GLN A 83 18.11 -9.54 0.99
N VAL A 84 18.50 -8.83 2.06
CA VAL A 84 19.91 -8.65 2.38
C VAL A 84 20.45 -9.93 3.02
N VAL A 85 21.10 -10.76 2.23
CA VAL A 85 21.72 -12.03 2.65
C VAL A 85 23.22 -11.82 2.80
N GLY A 86 23.79 -12.16 3.94
CA GLY A 86 25.23 -12.08 4.14
C GLY A 86 25.71 -12.99 5.25
N LEU A 87 27.03 -12.98 5.47
CA LEU A 87 27.64 -13.75 6.55
C LEU A 87 27.30 -13.13 7.92
N GLU A 88 26.49 -13.82 8.72
CA GLU A 88 26.15 -13.38 10.09
C GLU A 88 27.36 -13.33 11.03
N TYR A 89 28.41 -14.11 10.73
CA TYR A 89 29.63 -14.21 11.52
C TYR A 89 30.87 -14.08 10.62
N VAL A 90 31.72 -13.10 10.93
CA VAL A 90 32.93 -12.83 10.14
C VAL A 90 34.13 -12.66 11.06
N LYS A 91 35.25 -13.32 10.75
CA LYS A 91 36.49 -13.14 11.52
C LYS A 91 37.09 -11.77 11.20
N ARG A 92 37.61 -11.07 12.23
CA ARG A 92 38.32 -9.81 12.03
C ARG A 92 39.50 -10.02 11.07
N GLY A 93 39.52 -9.25 9.99
CA GLY A 93 40.51 -9.38 8.92
C GLY A 93 40.03 -10.18 7.71
N ALA A 94 38.87 -10.83 7.79
CA ALA A 94 38.14 -11.35 6.63
C ALA A 94 37.24 -10.26 6.01
N LYS A 95 36.77 -10.48 4.79
CA LYS A 95 35.77 -9.63 4.15
C LYS A 95 34.39 -10.14 4.51
N ALA A 96 33.52 -9.28 5.03
CA ALA A 96 32.10 -9.58 5.14
C ALA A 96 31.47 -9.25 3.78
N SER A 97 30.74 -10.17 3.18
CA SER A 97 29.96 -9.93 1.97
C SER A 97 28.49 -10.00 2.31
N CYS A 98 27.72 -9.05 1.76
CA CYS A 98 26.27 -9.15 1.70
C CYS A 98 25.79 -8.94 0.27
N VAL A 99 24.80 -9.71 -0.11
CA VAL A 99 24.07 -9.64 -1.37
C VAL A 99 22.71 -9.10 -1.03
N PHE A 100 22.23 -8.15 -1.82
CA PHE A 100 20.90 -7.60 -1.72
C PHE A 100 20.32 -7.43 -3.11
N VAL A 101 19.00 -7.41 -3.19
CA VAL A 101 18.25 -7.20 -4.41
C VAL A 101 17.15 -6.17 -4.16
N SER A 102 16.71 -5.48 -5.21
CA SER A 102 15.49 -4.68 -5.16
C SER A 102 14.56 -5.19 -6.25
N PRO A 103 13.26 -5.38 -5.96
CA PRO A 103 12.27 -5.59 -7.00
C PRO A 103 12.13 -4.37 -7.92
N THR A 104 12.64 -3.19 -7.53
CA THR A 104 12.58 -1.98 -8.34
C THR A 104 13.65 -1.99 -9.43
N ALA A 105 13.21 -2.15 -10.67
CA ALA A 105 14.08 -2.07 -11.84
C ALA A 105 14.76 -0.70 -11.95
N GLY A 106 16.08 -0.69 -12.10
CA GLY A 106 16.87 0.54 -12.29
C GLY A 106 17.13 1.36 -11.03
N ALA A 107 16.74 0.88 -9.84
CA ALA A 107 17.12 1.54 -8.59
C ALA A 107 18.63 1.42 -8.33
N GLY A 108 19.26 2.56 -7.99
CA GLY A 108 20.58 2.56 -7.39
C GLY A 108 20.49 2.15 -5.92
N PHE A 109 21.62 1.81 -5.31
CA PHE A 109 21.66 1.43 -3.89
C PHE A 109 22.56 2.35 -3.09
N GLN A 110 22.12 2.68 -1.89
CA GLN A 110 22.92 3.36 -0.89
C GLN A 110 23.11 2.43 0.30
N CYS A 111 24.36 2.27 0.72
CA CYS A 111 24.75 1.47 1.86
C CYS A 111 25.36 2.35 2.94
N ARG A 112 25.03 2.05 4.18
CA ARG A 112 25.62 2.62 5.39
C ARG A 112 26.02 1.48 6.31
N LEU A 113 27.17 1.62 6.97
CA LEU A 113 27.64 0.66 7.96
C LEU A 113 27.63 1.33 9.34
N ASP A 114 26.92 0.73 10.28
CA ASP A 114 26.59 1.26 11.59
C ASP A 114 26.06 2.69 11.47
N ASN A 115 26.76 3.64 12.08
CA ASN A 115 26.42 5.05 12.07
C ASN A 115 27.20 5.89 11.03
N ARG A 116 27.86 5.26 10.03
CA ARG A 116 28.66 5.98 9.01
C ARG A 116 27.80 6.77 8.01
N SER A 117 28.42 7.53 7.12
CA SER A 117 27.70 8.20 6.03
C SER A 117 27.16 7.19 5.00
N TRP A 118 25.97 7.47 4.45
CA TRP A 118 25.44 6.74 3.29
C TRP A 118 26.36 6.93 2.08
N ARG A 119 26.62 5.84 1.36
CA ARG A 119 27.44 5.83 0.16
C ARG A 119 26.76 5.00 -0.92
N VAL A 120 26.98 5.38 -2.17
CA VAL A 120 26.55 4.55 -3.30
C VAL A 120 27.29 3.22 -3.23
N CYS A 121 26.56 2.13 -3.37
CA CYS A 121 27.08 0.77 -3.34
C CYS A 121 26.42 -0.08 -4.42
N SER A 122 27.04 -1.22 -4.73
CA SER A 122 26.49 -2.22 -5.65
C SER A 122 26.47 -3.58 -4.97
N SER A 123 25.57 -4.46 -5.42
CA SER A 123 25.53 -5.85 -4.97
C SER A 123 26.50 -6.69 -5.82
N PRO A 124 27.38 -7.52 -5.23
CA PRO A 124 27.58 -7.75 -3.80
C PRO A 124 28.38 -6.63 -3.09
N PHE A 125 27.99 -6.28 -1.87
CA PHE A 125 28.68 -5.28 -1.06
C PHE A 125 29.69 -5.94 -0.11
N GLU A 126 30.97 -5.59 -0.27
CA GLU A 126 32.08 -6.08 0.55
C GLU A 126 32.47 -5.08 1.65
N VAL A 127 32.41 -5.52 2.91
CA VAL A 127 32.84 -4.75 4.08
C VAL A 127 34.16 -5.31 4.63
N ASN A 128 35.17 -4.44 4.72
CA ASN A 128 36.48 -4.80 5.26
C ASN A 128 36.50 -4.79 6.80
N THR A 129 36.38 -5.96 7.43
CA THR A 129 36.33 -6.10 8.90
C THR A 129 37.65 -5.82 9.63
N ARG A 130 38.78 -5.65 8.93
CA ARG A 130 40.09 -5.42 9.58
C ARG A 130 40.09 -4.14 10.43
N LYS A 131 39.40 -3.10 9.95
CA LYS A 131 39.26 -1.80 10.63
C LYS A 131 38.00 -1.69 11.50
N LEU A 132 37.19 -2.74 11.60
CA LEU A 132 36.03 -2.77 12.48
C LEU A 132 36.39 -3.28 13.88
N SER A 133 35.62 -2.82 14.86
CA SER A 133 35.64 -3.33 16.22
C SER A 133 35.14 -4.78 16.26
N LEU A 134 35.44 -5.48 17.36
CA LEU A 134 34.85 -6.78 17.63
C LEU A 134 33.45 -6.56 18.19
N GLY A 135 32.44 -7.28 17.69
CA GLY A 135 31.06 -7.11 18.14
C GLY A 135 30.03 -7.17 17.02
N LYS A 136 28.79 -6.77 17.33
CA LYS A 136 27.70 -6.66 16.35
C LYS A 136 27.89 -5.37 15.54
N HIS A 137 27.72 -5.49 14.24
CA HIS A 137 27.71 -4.42 13.27
C HIS A 137 26.45 -4.53 12.41
N GLU A 138 25.93 -3.40 11.96
CA GLU A 138 24.70 -3.33 11.16
C GLU A 138 24.95 -2.61 9.85
N VAL A 139 24.61 -3.26 8.75
CA VAL A 139 24.60 -2.65 7.42
C VAL A 139 23.17 -2.23 7.12
N TYR A 140 22.99 -0.97 6.77
CA TYR A 140 21.74 -0.41 6.28
C TYR A 140 21.86 -0.29 4.77
N VAL A 141 20.94 -0.90 4.03
CA VAL A 141 20.87 -0.82 2.57
C VAL A 141 19.52 -0.23 2.22
N ARG A 142 19.53 0.78 1.37
CA ARG A 142 18.30 1.41 0.87
C ARG A 142 18.39 1.62 -0.63
N ALA A 143 17.30 1.35 -1.32
CA ALA A 143 17.18 1.64 -2.74
C ALA A 143 16.94 3.14 -2.93
N ALA A 144 17.53 3.70 -3.99
CA ALA A 144 17.43 5.10 -4.33
C ALA A 144 17.29 5.24 -5.85
N VAL A 145 16.23 5.91 -6.28
CA VAL A 145 16.03 6.37 -7.65
C VAL A 145 16.16 7.89 -7.70
N VAL A 146 16.25 8.46 -8.89
CA VAL A 146 16.29 9.92 -9.03
C VAL A 146 15.02 10.52 -8.42
N GLY A 147 15.17 11.34 -7.39
CA GLY A 147 14.07 12.02 -6.71
C GLY A 147 13.34 11.22 -5.61
N ASN A 148 13.54 9.90 -5.50
CA ASN A 148 12.91 9.09 -4.45
C ASN A 148 13.90 8.12 -3.79
N VAL A 149 13.80 8.00 -2.47
CA VAL A 149 14.62 7.10 -1.67
C VAL A 149 13.70 6.20 -0.84
N ASP A 150 14.08 4.94 -0.71
CA ASP A 150 13.43 3.97 0.16
C ASP A 150 13.37 4.52 1.60
N ALA A 151 12.15 4.67 2.12
CA ALA A 151 11.89 5.13 3.49
C ALA A 151 12.15 4.02 4.53
N THR A 152 12.20 2.77 4.08
CA THR A 152 12.34 1.55 4.89
C THR A 152 13.65 0.84 4.54
N PRO A 153 14.81 1.37 4.98
CA PRO A 153 16.10 0.73 4.70
C PRO A 153 16.13 -0.69 5.26
N SER A 154 16.48 -1.66 4.43
CA SER A 154 16.76 -3.02 4.86
C SER A 154 18.03 -3.07 5.70
N THR A 155 17.97 -3.75 6.84
CA THR A 155 19.10 -3.88 7.76
C THR A 155 19.65 -5.30 7.80
N PHE A 156 20.97 -5.43 7.71
CA PHE A 156 21.69 -6.69 7.85
C PHE A 156 22.71 -6.62 8.98
N ALA A 157 22.53 -7.45 10.00
CA ALA A 157 23.44 -7.51 11.13
C ALA A 157 24.49 -8.62 10.96
N PHE A 158 25.75 -8.31 11.24
CA PHE A 158 26.83 -9.30 11.29
C PHE A 158 27.71 -9.10 12.52
N ARG A 159 28.36 -10.17 12.99
CA ARG A 159 29.25 -10.15 14.15
C ARG A 159 30.69 -10.35 13.74
N VAL A 160 31.55 -9.41 14.14
CA VAL A 160 33.00 -9.49 13.95
C VAL A 160 33.63 -10.18 15.16
N GLN A 161 34.22 -11.36 14.95
CA GLN A 161 34.87 -12.16 15.99
C GLN A 161 36.40 -12.08 15.92
N LYS A 162 37.08 -12.38 17.04
CA LYS A 162 38.56 -12.47 17.04
C LYS A 162 39.00 -13.57 16.06
N PRO A 163 40.13 -13.39 15.36
CA PRO A 163 40.76 -14.49 14.65
C PRO A 163 41.10 -15.56 15.70
N THR A 164 40.51 -16.75 15.58
CA THR A 164 40.92 -17.88 16.41
C THR A 164 42.36 -18.23 16.02
N LYS A 165 43.30 -18.06 16.95
CA LYS A 165 44.68 -18.52 16.78
C LYS A 165 44.61 -20.04 16.65
N ARG A 166 44.83 -20.61 15.46
CA ARG A 166 45.14 -22.04 15.36
C ARG A 166 46.50 -22.20 16.01
N ARG A 167 46.52 -22.91 17.13
CA ARG A 167 47.71 -23.25 17.89
C ARG A 167 48.23 -24.59 17.40
#